data_AF-I1CJY7-F1
#
_entry.id   AF-I1CJY7-F1
#
_cell.length_a   1.000
_cell.length_b   1.000
_cell.length_c   1.000
_cell.angle_alpha   90.00
_cell.angle_beta   90.00
_cell.angle_gamma   90.00
#
_symmetry.space_group_name_H-M   'P 1'
#
loop_
_entity.id
_entity.type
_entity.pdbx_description
1 polymer ?
#
loop_
_entity_poly.entity_id
_entity_poly.type
_entity_poly.pdbx_seq_one_letter_code
_entity_poly.pdbx_strand_id
1 'polypeptide(L)'
;MACSELQDMSTKILLPSFTELRDSIMPNTQQKNYRLDNLEEGSTYEIRLSYPAITPADFYMRILGNCKNEHGLRTYLLNISAKATGVSAAKNIEKEVVTYNLAMESLYFGFLFYNVYKIVIAIVAVLSLGYFVIIPHVKQFIKTKIA
;
A
#
# COMPACT_ATOMS: atom_id res chain seq x y z
N MET A 1 -8.11 18.46 18.16
CA MET A 1 -7.79 19.12 16.87
C MET A 1 -9.04 19.03 16.01
N ALA A 2 -9.47 20.14 15.41
CA ALA A 2 -10.69 20.12 14.59
C ALA A 2 -10.40 19.47 13.23
N CYS A 3 -11.37 18.76 12.63
CA CYS A 3 -11.17 18.15 11.30
C CYS A 3 -10.86 19.17 10.20
N SER A 4 -11.37 20.40 10.35
CA SER A 4 -11.10 21.52 9.43
C SER A 4 -9.62 21.93 9.42
N GLU A 5 -8.95 21.90 10.57
CA GLU A 5 -7.51 22.21 10.69
C GLU A 5 -6.66 21.14 9.97
N LEU A 6 -7.07 19.86 10.06
CA LEU A 6 -6.41 18.78 9.34
C LEU A 6 -6.63 18.85 7.82
N GLN A 7 -7.75 19.44 7.38
CA GLN A 7 -8.05 19.63 5.96
C GLN A 7 -7.16 20.70 5.33
N ASP A 8 -6.94 21.82 6.01
CA ASP A 8 -6.13 22.94 5.51
C ASP A 8 -4.63 22.58 5.43
N MET A 9 -4.15 21.71 6.33
CA MET A 9 -2.75 21.29 6.38
C MET A 9 -2.33 20.27 5.31
N SER A 10 -3.27 19.64 4.59
CA SER A 10 -3.00 18.54 3.67
C SER A 10 -3.18 18.94 2.21
N THR A 11 -2.23 18.51 1.36
CA THR A 11 -2.28 18.81 -0.08
C THR A 11 -2.91 17.70 -0.92
N LYS A 12 -2.88 16.45 -0.44
CA LYS A 12 -3.40 15.28 -1.15
C LYS A 12 -4.10 14.32 -0.20
N ILE A 13 -5.05 13.54 -0.73
CA ILE A 13 -5.92 12.66 0.05
C ILE A 13 -5.73 11.22 -0.42
N LEU A 14 -5.59 10.28 0.51
CA LEU A 14 -5.63 8.84 0.27
C LEU A 14 -6.92 8.27 0.82
N LEU A 15 -7.59 7.45 0.01
CA LEU A 15 -8.86 6.81 0.34
C LEU A 15 -8.73 5.28 0.29
N PRO A 16 -9.44 4.54 1.16
CA PRO A 16 -9.53 3.08 1.05
C PRO A 16 -10.38 2.66 -0.16
N SER A 17 -10.31 1.41 -0.62
CA SER A 17 -9.49 0.27 -0.15
C SER A 17 -8.09 0.18 -0.77
N PHE A 18 -7.85 0.91 -1.88
CA PHE A 18 -6.55 1.15 -2.48
C PHE A 18 -6.52 2.55 -3.10
N THR A 19 -5.54 3.37 -2.71
CA THR A 19 -5.18 4.60 -3.41
C THR A 19 -3.67 4.67 -3.53
N GLU A 20 -3.17 4.98 -4.73
CA GLU A 20 -1.76 5.26 -4.98
C GLU A 20 -1.59 6.70 -5.46
N LEU A 21 -0.62 7.40 -4.87
CA LEU A 21 -0.25 8.76 -5.22
C LEU A 21 1.24 8.81 -5.52
N ARG A 22 1.58 9.43 -6.64
CA ARG A 22 2.96 9.78 -6.96
C ARG A 22 3.25 11.20 -6.50
N ASP A 23 4.37 11.38 -5.82
CA ASP A 23 4.84 12.69 -5.42
C ASP A 23 6.37 12.76 -5.39
N SER A 24 6.88 13.94 -5.08
CA SER A 24 8.30 14.20 -4.96
C SER A 24 8.60 15.07 -3.75
N ILE A 25 9.73 14.86 -3.11
CA ILE A 25 10.15 15.61 -1.92
C ILE A 25 11.63 15.97 -2.04
N MET A 26 11.99 17.19 -1.66
CA MET A 26 13.39 17.56 -1.50
C MET A 26 13.86 17.14 -0.11
N PRO A 27 14.81 16.19 0.00
CA PRO A 27 15.28 15.71 1.29
C PRO A 27 15.86 16.84 2.16
N ASN A 28 15.85 16.64 3.48
CA ASN A 28 16.34 17.55 4.52
C ASN A 28 15.60 18.90 4.64
N THR A 29 14.89 19.32 3.60
CA THR A 29 14.35 20.69 3.50
C THR A 29 12.82 20.70 3.52
N GLN A 30 12.19 19.70 2.89
CA GLN A 30 10.75 19.65 2.76
C GLN A 30 10.13 18.56 3.62
N GLN A 31 8.88 18.81 4.00
CA GLN A 31 7.98 17.81 4.56
C GLN A 31 6.66 17.91 3.83
N LYS A 32 5.97 16.77 3.69
CA LYS A 32 4.68 16.70 3.01
C LYS A 32 3.64 16.08 3.91
N ASN A 33 2.46 16.69 3.90
CA ASN A 33 1.30 16.27 4.66
C ASN A 33 0.25 15.68 3.73
N TYR A 34 -0.26 14.52 4.14
CA TYR A 34 -1.25 13.72 3.45
C TYR A 34 -2.41 13.41 4.38
N ARG A 35 -3.62 13.46 3.83
CA ARG A 35 -4.84 13.14 4.57
C ARG A 35 -5.24 11.71 4.26
N LEU A 36 -5.37 10.90 5.29
CA LEU A 36 -5.90 9.54 5.22
C LEU A 36 -7.36 9.65 5.64
N ASP A 37 -8.28 9.56 4.69
CA ASP A 37 -9.68 9.90 4.91
C ASP A 37 -10.59 8.67 4.79
N ASN A 38 -11.79 8.75 5.34
CA ASN A 38 -12.82 7.71 5.33
C ASN A 38 -12.36 6.35 5.88
N LEU A 39 -11.61 6.36 6.99
CA LEU A 39 -11.13 5.13 7.64
C LEU A 39 -12.19 4.60 8.61
N GLU A 40 -12.59 3.36 8.43
CA GLU A 40 -13.59 2.67 9.24
C GLU A 40 -13.04 2.30 10.62
N GLU A 41 -13.88 2.38 11.64
CA GLU A 41 -13.51 2.02 13.00
C GLU A 41 -13.39 0.49 13.16
N GLY A 42 -12.28 0.03 13.72
CA GLY A 42 -11.99 -1.41 13.86
C GLY A 42 -11.30 -2.04 12.65
N SER A 43 -11.16 -1.32 11.54
CA SER A 43 -10.41 -1.75 10.36
C SER A 43 -8.92 -1.44 10.48
N THR A 44 -8.09 -2.26 9.82
CA THR A 44 -6.64 -2.07 9.76
C THR A 44 -6.24 -1.59 8.37
N TYR A 45 -5.28 -0.68 8.30
CA TYR A 45 -4.79 -0.10 7.05
C TYR A 45 -3.27 -0.11 7.03
N GLU A 46 -2.70 -0.31 5.86
CA GLU A 46 -1.26 -0.26 5.62
C GLU A 46 -0.93 0.87 4.65
N ILE A 47 0.14 1.60 4.97
CA ILE A 47 0.67 2.65 4.12
C ILE A 47 2.06 2.22 3.67
N ARG A 48 2.25 2.24 2.36
CA ARG A 48 3.48 1.79 1.71
C ARG A 48 4.08 2.95 0.96
N LEU A 49 5.35 3.19 1.23
CA LEU A 49 6.16 4.17 0.50
C LEU A 49 7.19 3.41 -0.34
N SER A 50 7.24 3.70 -1.63
CA SER A 50 8.19 3.09 -2.56
C SER A 50 8.95 4.19 -3.31
N TYR A 51 10.25 4.04 -3.46
CA TYR A 51 11.11 5.01 -4.14
C TYR A 51 12.26 4.30 -4.88
N PRO A 52 12.88 4.93 -5.89
CA PRO A 52 13.99 4.35 -6.62
C PRO A 52 15.22 4.12 -5.74
N ALA A 53 15.82 2.93 -5.81
CA ALA A 53 17.04 2.61 -5.06
C ALA A 53 18.29 3.40 -5.50
N ILE A 54 18.24 4.03 -6.68
CA ILE A 54 19.34 4.85 -7.22
C ILE A 54 19.47 6.21 -6.52
N THR A 55 18.44 6.64 -5.79
CA THR A 55 18.40 7.89 -5.02
C THR A 55 18.35 7.55 -3.53
N PRO A 56 19.51 7.43 -2.85
CA PRO A 56 19.56 7.03 -1.45
C PRO A 56 18.94 8.11 -0.56
N ALA A 57 17.81 7.78 0.07
CA ALA A 57 17.14 8.63 1.03
C ALA A 57 16.39 7.79 2.07
N ASP A 58 16.47 8.20 3.33
CA ASP A 58 15.71 7.62 4.41
C ASP A 58 14.40 8.40 4.58
N PHE A 59 13.27 7.69 4.51
CA PHE A 59 11.95 8.28 4.70
C PHE A 59 11.45 8.04 6.13
N TYR A 60 10.85 9.08 6.71
CA TYR A 60 10.21 9.01 8.02
C TYR A 60 8.73 9.38 7.88
N MET A 61 7.87 8.50 8.40
CA MET A 61 6.42 8.66 8.39
C MET A 61 5.93 8.86 9.83
N ARG A 62 5.10 9.88 10.05
CA ARG A 62 4.53 10.19 11.38
C ARG A 62 3.07 10.59 11.26
N ILE A 63 2.26 10.11 12.19
CA ILE A 63 0.88 10.58 12.35
C ILE A 63 0.91 11.81 13.25
N LEU A 64 0.45 12.94 12.74
CA LEU A 64 0.43 14.22 13.48
C LEU A 64 -0.86 14.40 14.27
N GLY A 65 -1.96 13.84 13.79
CA GLY A 65 -3.27 13.99 14.42
C GLY A 65 -4.32 13.09 13.79
N ASN A 66 -5.45 13.00 14.48
CA ASN A 66 -6.63 12.33 13.99
C ASN A 66 -7.89 13.13 14.34
N CYS A 67 -8.96 12.87 13.61
CA CYS A 67 -10.28 13.39 13.93
C CYS A 67 -11.35 12.39 13.45
N LYS A 68 -12.59 12.55 13.94
CA LYS A 68 -13.76 11.80 13.45
C LYS A 68 -14.67 12.75 12.67
N ASN A 69 -15.08 12.33 11.48
CA ASN A 69 -16.06 13.04 10.66
C ASN A 69 -17.48 12.86 11.26
N GLU A 70 -18.46 13.63 10.77
CA GLU A 70 -19.86 13.57 11.22
C GLU A 70 -20.49 12.18 11.05
N HIS A 71 -20.00 11.41 10.09
CA HIS A 71 -20.41 10.02 9.83
C HIS A 71 -19.70 8.98 10.71
N GLY A 72 -18.90 9.39 11.70
CA GLY A 72 -18.16 8.51 12.59
C GLY A 72 -16.87 7.92 12.00
N LEU A 73 -16.58 8.18 10.72
CA LEU A 73 -15.34 7.77 10.04
C LEU A 73 -14.13 8.55 10.56
N ARG A 74 -12.98 7.88 10.63
CA ARG A 74 -11.73 8.48 11.11
C ARG A 74 -10.93 9.07 9.96
N THR A 75 -10.32 10.20 10.24
CA THR A 75 -9.37 10.89 9.37
C THR A 75 -8.06 11.04 10.12
N TYR A 76 -6.94 10.70 9.48
CA TYR A 76 -5.59 10.88 10.04
C TYR A 76 -4.76 11.80 9.15
N LEU A 77 -3.87 12.56 9.77
CA LEU A 77 -2.90 13.39 9.06
C LEU A 77 -1.52 12.72 9.12
N LEU A 78 -1.04 12.29 7.97
CA LEU A 78 0.26 11.66 7.77
C LEU A 78 1.26 12.72 7.30
N ASN A 79 2.33 12.88 8.07
CA ASN A 79 3.51 13.66 7.68
C ASN A 79 4.60 12.73 7.17
N ILE A 80 5.19 13.10 6.04
CA ILE A 80 6.30 12.42 5.40
C ILE A 80 7.46 13.39 5.30
N SER A 81 8.62 12.96 5.76
CA SER A 81 9.89 13.66 5.59
C SER A 81 10.93 12.71 5.03
N ALA A 82 11.90 13.24 4.31
CA ALA A 82 13.00 12.47 3.74
C ALA A 82 14.33 13.09 4.16
N LYS A 83 15.32 12.24 4.45
CA LYS A 83 16.70 12.63 4.72
C LYS A 83 17.59 12.03 3.65
N ALA A 84 18.39 12.84 2.97
CA ALA A 84 19.32 12.31 1.98
C ALA A 84 20.33 11.42 2.69
N THR A 85 20.58 10.22 2.15
CA THR A 85 21.55 9.27 2.68
C THR A 85 22.53 8.84 1.59
N GLY A 86 23.58 8.12 1.97
CA GLY A 86 24.63 7.71 1.04
C GLY A 86 25.75 8.73 0.86
N VAL A 87 26.86 8.24 0.32
CA VAL A 87 28.05 9.04 0.00
C VAL A 87 28.18 9.05 -1.52
N SER A 88 28.04 10.22 -2.13
CA SER A 88 28.29 10.39 -3.56
C SER A 88 29.41 11.40 -3.78
N ALA A 89 30.25 11.13 -4.78
CA ALA A 89 31.31 12.05 -5.19
C ALA A 89 30.77 13.33 -5.87
N ALA A 90 29.49 13.32 -6.29
CA ALA A 90 28.85 14.46 -6.92
C ALA A 90 28.37 15.49 -5.87
N LYS A 91 28.78 16.75 -6.05
CA LYS A 91 28.35 17.87 -5.20
C LYS A 91 26.86 18.17 -5.42
N ASN A 92 26.15 18.53 -4.34
CA ASN A 92 24.74 18.96 -4.32
C ASN A 92 23.66 17.87 -4.49
N ILE A 93 23.97 16.58 -4.37
CA ILE A 93 22.94 15.52 -4.42
C ILE A 93 21.93 15.62 -3.27
N GLU A 94 22.31 16.23 -2.14
CA GLU A 94 21.40 16.48 -1.02
C GLU A 94 20.19 17.38 -1.37
N LYS A 95 20.25 18.10 -2.50
CA LYS A 95 19.18 18.97 -3.02
C LYS A 95 18.39 18.32 -4.16
N GLU A 96 18.73 17.09 -4.53
CA GLU A 96 18.01 16.38 -5.58
C GLU A 96 16.63 15.95 -5.09
N VAL A 97 15.64 16.18 -5.94
CA VAL A 97 14.26 15.86 -5.63
C VAL A 97 14.06 14.35 -5.77
N VAL A 98 13.63 13.70 -4.70
CA VAL A 98 13.35 12.25 -4.70
C VAL A 98 11.88 12.04 -5.02
N THR A 99 11.60 11.33 -6.11
CA THR A 99 10.24 10.88 -6.44
C THR A 99 9.90 9.61 -5.68
N TYR A 100 8.69 9.53 -5.13
CA TYR A 100 8.19 8.36 -4.43
C TYR A 100 6.71 8.12 -4.75
N ASN A 101 6.30 6.88 -4.59
CA ASN A 101 4.91 6.47 -4.62
C ASN A 101 4.45 6.18 -3.19
N LEU A 102 3.29 6.69 -2.84
CA LEU A 102 2.61 6.45 -1.58
C LEU A 102 1.31 5.70 -1.88
N ALA A 103 1.19 4.50 -1.36
CA ALA A 103 0.00 3.68 -1.50
C ALA A 103 -0.64 3.42 -0.14
N MET A 104 -1.97 3.46 -0.05
CA MET A 104 -2.72 3.07 1.13
C MET A 104 -3.64 1.90 0.79
N GLU A 105 -3.63 0.87 1.62
CA GLU A 105 -4.47 -0.33 1.47
C GLU A 105 -5.20 -0.71 2.75
N SER A 106 -6.42 -1.22 2.60
CA SER A 106 -7.13 -1.90 3.70
C SER A 106 -6.60 -3.32 3.89
N LEU A 107 -6.24 -3.67 5.13
CA LEU A 107 -5.89 -5.02 5.54
C LEU A 107 -7.12 -5.72 6.10
N TYR A 108 -7.36 -6.93 5.59
CA TYR A 108 -8.37 -7.82 6.13
C TYR A 108 -7.68 -9.08 6.63
N PHE A 109 -7.86 -9.41 7.91
CA PHE A 109 -7.19 -10.54 8.56
C PHE A 109 -5.65 -10.53 8.40
N GLY A 110 -5.05 -9.35 8.27
CA GLY A 110 -3.60 -9.19 8.07
C GLY A 110 -3.12 -9.34 6.61
N PHE A 111 -4.03 -9.52 5.64
CA PHE A 111 -3.68 -9.67 4.22
C PHE A 111 -4.11 -8.47 3.38
N LEU A 112 -3.26 -8.12 2.40
CA LEU A 112 -3.49 -7.06 1.41
C LEU A 112 -4.49 -7.52 0.34
N PHE A 113 -5.69 -6.93 0.31
CA PHE A 113 -6.80 -7.45 -0.49
C PHE A 113 -6.66 -7.24 -2.00
N TYR A 114 -5.96 -6.19 -2.45
CA TYR A 114 -5.93 -5.79 -3.85
C TYR A 114 -5.38 -6.89 -4.81
N ASN A 115 -4.68 -7.90 -4.29
CA ASN A 115 -4.19 -9.03 -5.10
C ASN A 115 -4.70 -10.41 -4.66
N VAL A 116 -5.46 -10.52 -3.56
CA VAL A 116 -5.90 -11.83 -3.01
C VAL A 116 -6.85 -12.55 -3.98
N TYR A 117 -7.70 -11.82 -4.71
CA TYR A 117 -8.64 -12.42 -5.66
C TYR A 117 -7.94 -13.24 -6.76
N LYS A 118 -6.75 -12.83 -7.20
CA LYS A 118 -5.95 -13.56 -8.20
C LYS A 118 -5.55 -14.94 -7.69
N ILE A 119 -5.18 -15.03 -6.40
CA ILE A 119 -4.81 -16.27 -5.73
C ILE A 119 -6.04 -17.18 -5.62
N VAL A 120 -7.18 -16.63 -5.20
CA VAL A 120 -8.44 -17.39 -5.08
C VAL A 120 -8.84 -18.01 -6.44
N ILE A 121 -8.77 -17.22 -7.52
CA ILE A 121 -9.06 -17.71 -8.87
C ILE A 121 -8.08 -18.83 -9.28
N ALA A 122 -6.78 -18.67 -8.99
CA ALA A 122 -5.78 -19.69 -9.30
C ALA A 122 -6.05 -21.01 -8.54
N ILE A 123 -6.41 -20.94 -7.26
CA ILE A 123 -6.77 -22.12 -6.46
C ILE A 123 -7.97 -22.85 -7.07
N VAL A 124 -9.03 -22.11 -7.42
CA VAL A 124 -10.23 -22.69 -8.04
C VAL A 124 -9.90 -23.33 -9.39
N ALA A 125 -9.05 -22.70 -10.21
CA ALA A 125 -8.58 -23.24 -11.47
C ALA A 125 -7.79 -24.55 -11.29
N VAL A 126 -6.88 -24.60 -10.31
CA VAL A 126 -6.10 -25.83 -10.03
C VAL A 126 -6.99 -26.95 -9.52
N LEU A 127 -7.91 -26.66 -8.59
CA LEU A 127 -8.83 -27.65 -8.05
C LEU A 127 -9.78 -28.20 -9.12
N SER A 128 -10.32 -27.34 -9.97
CA SER A 128 -11.17 -27.76 -11.09
C SER A 128 -10.40 -28.61 -12.10
N LEU A 129 -9.18 -28.21 -12.48
CA LEU A 129 -8.33 -29.02 -13.36
C LEU A 129 -8.03 -30.40 -12.74
N GLY A 130 -7.68 -30.44 -11.46
CA GLY A 130 -7.45 -31.68 -10.73
C GLY A 130 -8.69 -32.59 -10.73
N TYR A 131 -9.86 -32.03 -10.44
CA TYR A 131 -11.10 -32.78 -10.38
C TYR A 131 -11.58 -33.28 -11.74
N PHE A 132 -11.55 -32.43 -12.78
CA PHE A 132 -12.10 -32.74 -14.09
C PHE A 132 -11.12 -33.43 -15.05
N VAL A 133 -9.80 -33.27 -14.88
CA VAL A 133 -8.80 -33.85 -15.79
C VAL A 133 -8.06 -35.00 -15.11
N ILE A 134 -7.47 -34.76 -13.94
CA ILE A 134 -6.58 -35.75 -13.31
C ILE A 134 -7.37 -36.96 -12.80
N ILE A 135 -8.47 -36.74 -12.05
CA ILE A 135 -9.29 -37.84 -11.50
C ILE A 135 -9.82 -38.79 -12.58
N PRO A 136 -10.47 -38.34 -13.68
CA PRO A 136 -10.96 -39.26 -14.69
C PRO A 136 -9.82 -40.00 -15.41
N HIS A 137 -8.68 -39.34 -15.66
CA HIS A 137 -7.55 -39.97 -16.33
C HIS A 137 -6.92 -41.09 -15.48
N VAL A 138 -6.80 -40.88 -14.17
CA VAL A 138 -6.36 -41.91 -13.21
C VAL A 138 -7.38 -43.05 -13.12
N LYS A 139 -8.68 -42.73 -13.03
CA LYS A 139 -9.74 -43.74 -13.02
C LYS A 139 -9.71 -44.62 -14.27
N GLN A 140 -9.49 -44.04 -15.44
CA GLN A 140 -9.33 -44.79 -16.68
C GLN A 140 -8.08 -45.69 -16.62
N PHE A 141 -6.93 -45.14 -16.25
CA PHE A 141 -5.67 -45.90 -16.20
C PHE A 141 -5.71 -47.10 -15.25
N ILE A 142 -6.36 -46.95 -14.10
CA ILE A 142 -6.57 -48.05 -13.14
C ILE A 142 -7.49 -49.12 -13.74
N LYS A 143 -8.59 -48.73 -14.40
CA LYS A 143 -9.49 -49.69 -15.04
C LYS A 143 -8.79 -50.50 -16.15
N THR A 144 -7.92 -49.89 -16.95
CA THR A 144 -7.19 -50.60 -18.02
C THR A 144 -6.09 -51.53 -17.52
N LYS A 145 -5.60 -51.37 -16.29
CA LYS A 145 -4.56 -52.26 -15.72
C LYS A 145 -5.11 -53.40 -14.86
N ILE A 146 -6.37 -53.30 -14.43
CA ILE A 146 -7.05 -54.32 -13.60
C ILE A 146 -7.94 -55.25 -14.45
N ALA A 147 -8.28 -54.85 -15.68
CA ALA A 147 -8.87 -55.72 -16.71
C ALA A 147 -7.76 -56.43 -17.50
#